data_AF-A0A837HFJ1-F1
#
_entry.id   AF-A0A837HFJ1-F1
#
_cell.length_a   1.000
_cell.length_b   1.000
_cell.length_c   1.000
_cell.angle_alpha   90.00
_cell.angle_beta   90.00
_cell.angle_gamma   90.00
#
_symmetry.space_group_name_H-M   'P 1'
#
loop_
_entity.id
_entity.type
_entity.pdbx_description
1 polymer ?
#
loop_
_entity_poly.entity_id
_entity_poly.type
_entity_poly.pdbx_seq_one_letter_code
_entity_poly.pdbx_strand_id
1 'polypeptide(L)'
;MDFVVITLIIVLIFLVGMLILKSQRSSPELLEYLKTTNTRIDSQSSAIGDRLDNASRVVADLQKNIAEFNQFLASPKLRGNIGEQVLKELLKQFLPNESFNLQYTFKSGEKVDAAIMTSAGIIPVDSKFPMENFRRMQNDKVYLKAFESDVKKHIEDISRKYILTDEGTLDYALMYIPSEAVYYEIVNSQSLFDYAQSKRILPVSPTTFYAYIKAILMSFEGQKIEKQAQVILASLRAIKKDYGKVEENLSTLQKHLVNATNMMSNVFSSFTNLGNKIDNTQRLDK
;
A
#
# COMPACT_ATOMS: atom_id res chain seq x y z
N MET A 1 -46.46 -41.62 23.60
CA MET A 1 -45.59 -40.45 23.41
C MET A 1 -46.45 -39.21 23.53
N ASP A 2 -46.21 -38.39 24.54
CA ASP A 2 -47.04 -37.22 24.81
C ASP A 2 -46.95 -36.24 23.64
N PHE A 3 -48.12 -35.75 23.22
CA PHE A 3 -48.29 -34.77 22.14
C PHE A 3 -47.35 -33.57 22.30
N VAL A 4 -47.01 -33.21 23.54
CA VAL A 4 -46.09 -32.15 23.93
C VAL A 4 -44.63 -32.41 23.49
N VAL A 5 -44.16 -33.65 23.53
CA VAL A 5 -42.78 -33.99 23.15
C VAL A 5 -42.62 -33.97 21.64
N ILE A 6 -43.62 -34.47 20.90
CA ILE A 6 -43.63 -34.45 19.44
C ILE A 6 -43.70 -33.00 18.93
N THR A 7 -44.52 -32.15 19.57
CA THR A 7 -44.60 -30.72 19.21
C THR A 7 -43.29 -29.99 19.52
N LEU A 8 -42.62 -30.27 20.64
CA LEU A 8 -41.30 -29.70 20.94
C LEU A 8 -40.22 -30.11 19.93
N ILE A 9 -40.20 -31.37 19.48
CA ILE A 9 -39.25 -31.85 18.46
C ILE A 9 -39.53 -31.18 17.10
N ILE A 10 -40.79 -31.05 16.71
CA ILE A 10 -41.16 -30.37 15.46
C ILE A 10 -40.77 -28.89 15.50
N VAL A 11 -41.02 -28.21 16.64
CA VAL A 11 -40.60 -26.82 16.84
C VAL A 11 -39.08 -26.68 16.79
N LEU A 12 -38.34 -27.63 17.35
CA LEU A 12 -36.87 -27.63 17.32
C LEU A 12 -36.34 -27.87 15.90
N ILE A 13 -36.89 -28.84 15.16
CA ILE A 13 -36.52 -29.10 13.75
C ILE A 13 -36.86 -27.90 12.88
N PHE A 14 -38.01 -27.24 13.12
CA PHE A 14 -38.40 -26.03 12.41
C PHE A 14 -37.47 -24.86 12.74
N LEU A 15 -37.09 -24.65 14.01
CA LEU A 15 -36.13 -23.62 14.42
C LEU A 15 -34.73 -23.86 13.83
N VAL A 16 -34.26 -25.11 13.84
CA VAL A 16 -32.97 -25.49 13.25
C VAL A 16 -33.00 -25.36 11.72
N GLY A 17 -34.08 -25.80 11.08
CA GLY A 17 -34.30 -25.62 9.65
C GLY A 17 -34.37 -24.14 9.24
N MET A 18 -35.04 -23.31 10.06
CA MET A 18 -35.10 -21.86 9.87
C MET A 18 -33.74 -21.18 10.07
N LEU A 19 -32.91 -21.67 11.00
CA LEU A 19 -31.53 -21.24 11.20
C LEU A 19 -30.63 -21.61 10.00
N ILE A 20 -30.78 -22.82 9.46
CA ILE A 20 -30.06 -23.29 8.27
C ILE A 20 -30.49 -22.50 7.02
N LEU A 21 -31.79 -22.26 6.84
CA LEU A 21 -32.35 -21.43 5.76
C LEU A 21 -31.91 -19.96 5.87
N LYS A 22 -31.76 -19.43 7.08
CA LYS A 22 -31.21 -18.09 7.33
C LYS A 22 -29.70 -18.03 7.07
N SER A 23 -28.96 -19.10 7.38
CA SER A 23 -27.51 -19.23 7.10
C SER A 23 -27.19 -19.39 5.61
N GLN A 24 -28.15 -19.80 4.78
CA GLN A 24 -27.99 -19.91 3.33
C GLN A 24 -28.31 -18.60 2.58
N ARG A 25 -28.87 -17.60 3.27
CA ARG A 25 -29.22 -16.27 2.75
C ARG A 25 -28.15 -15.19 3.05
N SER A 26 -26.91 -15.57 3.33
CA SER A 26 -25.84 -14.64 3.76
C SER A 26 -25.09 -13.93 2.62
N SER A 27 -25.57 -13.98 1.38
CA SER A 27 -24.94 -13.30 0.24
C SER A 27 -25.28 -11.80 0.05
N PRO A 28 -26.43 -11.24 0.47
CA PRO A 28 -26.76 -9.85 0.19
C PRO A 28 -25.97 -8.85 1.06
N GLU A 29 -25.76 -9.13 2.36
CA GLU A 29 -24.98 -8.24 3.24
C GLU A 29 -23.48 -8.23 2.88
N LEU A 30 -22.91 -9.38 2.50
CA LEU A 30 -21.53 -9.46 2.02
C LEU A 30 -21.37 -8.79 0.65
N LEU A 31 -22.34 -8.97 -0.26
CA LEU A 31 -22.35 -8.26 -1.54
C LEU A 31 -22.53 -6.75 -1.35
N GLU A 32 -23.32 -6.33 -0.36
CA GLU A 32 -23.50 -4.92 0.00
C GLU A 32 -22.22 -4.35 0.65
N TYR A 33 -21.53 -5.12 1.50
CA TYR A 33 -20.24 -4.74 2.07
C TYR A 33 -19.13 -4.66 1.00
N LEU A 34 -19.12 -5.59 0.04
CA LEU A 34 -18.22 -5.57 -1.10
C LEU A 34 -18.56 -4.44 -2.08
N LYS A 35 -19.85 -4.12 -2.26
CA LYS A 35 -20.31 -3.01 -3.12
C LYS A 35 -20.04 -1.65 -2.48
N THR A 36 -20.21 -1.51 -1.17
CA THR A 36 -19.83 -0.31 -0.41
C THR A 36 -18.32 -0.14 -0.32
N THR A 37 -17.56 -1.23 -0.20
CA THR A 37 -16.09 -1.20 -0.26
C THR A 37 -15.60 -0.82 -1.66
N ASN A 38 -16.15 -1.42 -2.72
CA ASN A 38 -15.82 -1.04 -4.10
C ASN A 38 -16.20 0.41 -4.40
N THR A 39 -17.38 0.87 -3.99
CA THR A 39 -17.76 2.28 -4.19
C THR A 39 -16.91 3.25 -3.34
N ARG A 40 -16.39 2.84 -2.17
CA ARG A 40 -15.37 3.61 -1.43
C ARG A 40 -14.02 3.63 -2.14
N ILE A 41 -13.61 2.51 -2.73
CA ILE A 41 -12.39 2.42 -3.53
C ILE A 41 -12.54 3.26 -4.80
N ASP A 42 -13.66 3.18 -5.51
CA ASP A 42 -13.95 3.95 -6.72
C ASP A 42 -14.08 5.44 -6.42
N SER A 43 -14.70 5.83 -5.30
CA SER A 43 -14.74 7.24 -4.89
C SER A 43 -13.38 7.75 -4.39
N GLN A 44 -12.54 6.91 -3.77
CA GLN A 44 -11.13 7.24 -3.53
C GLN A 44 -10.31 7.29 -4.82
N SER A 45 -10.58 6.43 -5.80
CA SER A 45 -9.91 6.37 -7.10
C SER A 45 -10.29 7.55 -7.99
N SER A 46 -11.57 7.95 -7.97
CA SER A 46 -12.04 9.20 -8.56
C SER A 46 -11.50 10.42 -7.82
N ALA A 47 -11.37 10.41 -6.50
CA ALA A 47 -10.65 11.46 -5.77
C ALA A 47 -9.14 11.49 -6.12
N ILE A 48 -8.54 10.37 -6.49
CA ILE A 48 -7.17 10.29 -7.04
C ILE A 48 -7.13 10.88 -8.46
N GLY A 49 -8.18 10.68 -9.26
CA GLY A 49 -8.40 11.31 -10.56
C GLY A 49 -8.61 12.83 -10.48
N ASP A 50 -9.46 13.32 -9.58
CA ASP A 50 -9.68 14.75 -9.34
C ASP A 50 -8.44 15.43 -8.73
N ARG A 51 -7.58 14.66 -8.03
CA ARG A 51 -6.24 15.11 -7.61
C ARG A 51 -5.21 15.08 -8.75
N LEU A 52 -5.45 14.32 -9.82
CA LEU A 52 -4.61 14.31 -11.03
C LEU A 52 -4.79 15.60 -11.84
N ASP A 53 -5.99 16.18 -11.88
CA ASP A 53 -6.24 17.49 -12.49
C ASP A 53 -5.65 18.65 -11.68
N ASN A 54 -5.67 18.55 -10.34
CA ASN A 54 -5.01 19.54 -9.48
C ASN A 54 -3.47 19.50 -9.58
N ALA A 55 -2.89 18.35 -9.92
CA ALA A 55 -1.45 18.21 -10.17
C ALA A 55 -1.00 19.00 -11.41
N SER A 56 -1.77 18.98 -12.50
CA SER A 56 -1.50 19.78 -13.69
C SER A 56 -1.58 21.28 -13.41
N ARG A 57 -2.49 21.72 -12.53
CA ARG A 57 -2.57 23.11 -12.07
C ARG A 57 -1.41 23.51 -11.16
N VAL A 58 -1.01 22.66 -10.21
CA VAL A 58 0.14 22.94 -9.33
C VAL A 58 1.45 22.96 -10.11
N VAL A 59 1.62 22.06 -11.09
CA VAL A 59 2.75 22.08 -12.04
C VAL A 59 2.68 23.30 -12.95
N ALA A 60 1.50 23.70 -13.43
CA ALA A 60 1.34 24.92 -14.25
C ALA A 60 1.63 26.20 -13.43
N ASP A 61 1.20 26.27 -12.18
CA ASP A 61 1.51 27.38 -11.26
C ASP A 61 3.00 27.36 -10.88
N LEU A 62 3.61 26.19 -10.68
CA LEU A 62 5.07 26.05 -10.54
C LEU A 62 5.81 26.49 -11.81
N GLN A 63 5.35 26.11 -13.01
CA GLN A 63 5.93 26.53 -14.30
C GLN A 63 5.81 28.03 -14.52
N LYS A 64 4.69 28.63 -14.13
CA LYS A 64 4.46 30.08 -14.20
C LYS A 64 5.41 30.85 -13.27
N ASN A 65 5.67 30.33 -12.08
CA ASN A 65 6.69 30.85 -11.17
C ASN A 65 8.13 30.52 -11.63
N ILE A 66 8.36 29.38 -12.31
CA ILE A 66 9.67 29.00 -12.87
C ILE A 66 10.07 29.91 -14.06
N ALA A 67 9.10 30.40 -14.83
CA ALA A 67 9.33 31.38 -15.90
C ALA A 67 9.86 32.72 -15.35
N GLU A 68 9.34 33.19 -14.21
CA GLU A 68 9.91 34.34 -13.49
C GLU A 68 11.28 34.02 -12.86
N PHE A 69 11.49 32.77 -12.42
CA PHE A 69 12.77 32.28 -11.90
C PHE A 69 13.90 32.30 -12.94
N ASN A 70 13.61 32.09 -14.24
CA ASN A 70 14.63 32.16 -15.30
C ASN A 70 15.37 33.51 -15.33
N GLN A 71 14.73 34.59 -14.89
CA GLN A 71 15.32 35.94 -14.81
C GLN A 71 16.28 36.10 -13.62
N PHE A 72 16.11 35.30 -12.55
CA PHE A 72 16.96 35.32 -11.33
C PHE A 72 18.24 34.46 -11.45
N LEU A 73 18.40 33.67 -12.51
CA LEU A 73 19.52 32.73 -12.72
C LEU A 73 20.80 33.37 -13.31
N ALA A 74 20.89 34.70 -13.33
CA ALA A 74 22.04 35.43 -13.89
C ALA A 74 23.35 35.28 -13.08
N SER A 75 23.27 35.04 -11.76
CA SER A 75 24.46 34.99 -10.87
C SER A 75 24.91 33.56 -10.52
N PRO A 76 26.23 33.23 -10.55
CA PRO A 76 26.75 31.89 -10.20
C PRO A 76 26.44 31.39 -8.78
N LYS A 77 26.55 32.26 -7.75
CA LYS A 77 26.29 31.87 -6.35
C LYS A 77 24.80 31.64 -6.06
N LEU A 78 23.92 32.40 -6.72
CA LEU A 78 22.48 32.21 -6.59
C LEU A 78 22.05 30.90 -7.26
N ARG A 79 22.68 30.49 -8.38
CA ARG A 79 22.32 29.27 -9.13
C ARG A 79 22.44 27.95 -8.37
N GLY A 80 23.52 27.73 -7.61
CA GLY A 80 23.69 26.50 -6.82
C GLY A 80 22.68 26.42 -5.67
N ASN A 81 22.62 27.47 -4.86
CA ASN A 81 21.71 27.55 -3.71
C ASN A 81 20.22 27.52 -4.13
N ILE A 82 19.86 28.07 -5.28
CA ILE A 82 18.48 28.04 -5.79
C ILE A 82 18.05 26.62 -6.11
N GLY A 83 18.88 25.81 -6.79
CA GLY A 83 18.53 24.44 -7.15
C GLY A 83 18.23 23.59 -5.91
N GLU A 84 19.13 23.64 -4.92
CA GLU A 84 18.95 22.96 -3.63
C GLU A 84 17.74 23.50 -2.85
N GLN A 85 17.49 24.81 -2.88
CA GLN A 85 16.37 25.42 -2.18
C GLN A 85 15.02 25.01 -2.81
N VAL A 86 14.92 24.97 -4.14
CA VAL A 86 13.71 24.49 -4.84
C VAL A 86 13.49 23.00 -4.56
N LEU A 87 14.54 22.18 -4.63
CA LEU A 87 14.47 20.76 -4.26
C LEU A 87 13.92 20.59 -2.82
N LYS A 88 14.47 21.36 -1.88
CA LYS A 88 14.05 21.37 -0.48
C LYS A 88 12.60 21.80 -0.29
N GLU A 89 12.15 22.83 -1.02
CA GLU A 89 10.76 23.30 -0.96
C GLU A 89 9.79 22.25 -1.51
N LEU A 90 10.11 21.63 -2.65
CA LEU A 90 9.32 20.53 -3.22
C LEU A 90 9.20 19.36 -2.23
N LEU A 91 10.31 18.93 -1.63
CA LEU A 91 10.31 17.85 -0.64
C LEU A 91 9.44 18.20 0.57
N LYS A 92 9.62 19.39 1.15
CA LYS A 92 8.84 19.84 2.32
C LYS A 92 7.35 20.00 2.04
N GLN A 93 6.99 20.39 0.82
CA GLN A 93 5.61 20.61 0.44
C GLN A 93 4.86 19.29 0.25
N PHE A 94 5.51 18.28 -0.33
CA PHE A 94 4.84 17.08 -0.81
C PHE A 94 5.12 15.82 0.01
N LEU A 95 6.31 15.67 0.62
CA LEU A 95 6.65 14.51 1.43
C LEU A 95 6.50 14.79 2.93
N PRO A 96 6.11 13.77 3.73
CA PRO A 96 6.21 13.87 5.18
C PRO A 96 7.66 14.14 5.61
N ASN A 97 7.87 14.95 6.64
CA ASN A 97 9.21 15.31 7.13
C ASN A 97 10.06 14.10 7.55
N GLU A 98 9.43 12.99 7.91
CA GLU A 98 10.09 11.74 8.31
C GLU A 98 10.55 10.91 7.09
N SER A 99 10.04 11.22 5.90
CA SER A 99 10.29 10.47 4.67
C SER A 99 11.46 11.00 3.86
N PHE A 100 12.19 12.01 4.35
CA PHE A 100 13.41 12.48 3.71
C PHE A 100 14.37 13.16 4.69
N ASN A 101 15.65 13.18 4.33
CA ASN A 101 16.69 13.92 5.02
C ASN A 101 17.38 14.85 4.04
N LEU A 102 17.50 16.12 4.39
CA LEU A 102 18.31 17.07 3.62
C LEU A 102 19.76 16.96 4.07
N GLN A 103 20.71 17.16 3.14
CA GLN A 103 22.13 17.22 3.45
C GLN A 103 22.60 15.94 4.17
N TYR A 104 22.12 14.79 3.70
CA TYR A 104 22.37 13.47 4.28
C TYR A 104 23.81 13.04 4.05
N THR A 105 24.48 12.61 5.11
CA THR A 105 25.91 12.28 5.08
C THR A 105 26.11 10.77 5.14
N PHE A 106 26.82 10.23 4.16
CA PHE A 106 27.21 8.81 4.13
C PHE A 106 28.45 8.55 4.99
N LYS A 107 28.78 7.27 5.24
CA LYS A 107 29.96 6.91 6.06
C LYS A 107 31.28 7.46 5.52
N SER A 108 31.36 7.66 4.20
CA SER A 108 32.51 8.28 3.53
C SER A 108 32.72 9.77 3.88
N GLY A 109 31.72 10.42 4.48
CA GLY A 109 31.69 11.87 4.70
C GLY A 109 31.14 12.68 3.51
N GLU A 110 30.88 12.03 2.38
CA GLU A 110 30.17 12.62 1.24
C GLU A 110 28.72 12.93 1.63
N LYS A 111 28.20 14.05 1.11
CA LYS A 111 26.91 14.59 1.50
C LYS A 111 26.03 14.84 0.29
N VAL A 112 24.88 14.16 0.26
CA VAL A 112 23.87 14.32 -0.80
C VAL A 112 22.84 15.39 -0.40
N ASP A 113 22.34 16.14 -1.38
CA ASP A 113 21.42 17.26 -1.14
C ASP A 113 20.12 16.82 -0.46
N ALA A 114 19.57 15.68 -0.91
CA ALA A 114 18.47 15.01 -0.24
C ALA A 114 18.57 13.49 -0.34
N ALA A 115 18.05 12.81 0.68
CA ALA A 115 17.89 11.37 0.74
C ALA A 115 16.42 11.08 1.06
N ILE A 116 15.69 10.47 0.12
CA ILE A 116 14.29 10.09 0.34
C ILE A 116 14.28 8.69 0.98
N MET A 117 13.65 8.59 2.13
CA MET A 117 13.56 7.37 2.93
C MET A 117 12.32 6.57 2.51
N THR A 118 12.54 5.41 1.90
CA THR A 118 11.47 4.47 1.53
C THR A 118 11.66 3.15 2.25
N SER A 119 10.63 2.30 2.26
CA SER A 119 10.74 0.94 2.80
C SER A 119 11.70 0.05 2.02
N ALA A 120 11.93 0.34 0.73
CA ALA A 120 12.83 -0.41 -0.13
C ALA A 120 14.30 0.02 0.03
N GLY A 121 14.54 1.22 0.55
CA GLY A 121 15.87 1.80 0.71
C GLY A 121 15.86 3.32 0.53
N ILE A 122 17.07 3.89 0.57
CA ILE A 122 17.30 5.32 0.43
C ILE A 122 17.40 5.67 -1.06
N ILE A 123 16.67 6.67 -1.52
CA ILE A 123 16.82 7.25 -2.87
C ILE A 123 17.64 8.54 -2.73
N PRO A 124 18.91 8.56 -3.17
CA PRO A 124 19.72 9.77 -3.18
C PRO A 124 19.24 10.73 -4.26
N VAL A 125 19.20 12.02 -3.95
CA VAL A 125 18.83 13.09 -4.87
C VAL A 125 19.86 14.21 -4.78
N ASP A 126 20.58 14.45 -5.87
CA ASP A 126 21.62 15.47 -5.96
C ASP A 126 21.26 16.50 -7.04
N SER A 127 21.30 17.78 -6.68
CA SER A 127 20.95 18.90 -7.54
C SER A 127 22.17 19.36 -8.33
N LYS A 128 22.07 19.34 -9.67
CA LYS A 128 23.15 19.77 -10.56
C LYS A 128 22.62 20.68 -11.65
N PHE A 129 23.34 21.78 -11.87
CA PHE A 129 22.93 22.80 -12.83
C PHE A 129 24.02 23.15 -13.85
N PRO A 130 24.17 22.35 -14.93
CA PRO A 130 25.21 22.51 -15.96
C PRO A 130 24.91 23.68 -16.93
N MET A 131 24.66 24.87 -16.40
CA MET A 131 24.16 26.02 -17.16
C MET A 131 25.19 26.70 -18.06
N GLU A 132 26.46 26.63 -17.70
CA GLU A 132 27.47 27.44 -18.37
C GLU A 132 27.69 26.97 -19.80
N ASN A 133 27.95 25.68 -19.97
CA ASN A 133 28.08 25.08 -21.30
C ASN A 133 26.74 25.03 -22.02
N PHE A 134 25.61 24.88 -21.32
CA PHE A 134 24.27 24.97 -21.92
C PHE A 134 24.02 26.33 -22.59
N ARG A 135 24.29 27.44 -21.90
CA ARG A 135 24.09 28.79 -22.47
C ARG A 135 25.03 29.05 -23.64
N ARG A 136 26.30 28.64 -23.53
CA ARG A 136 27.26 28.76 -24.64
C ARG A 136 26.79 27.94 -25.86
N MET A 137 26.28 26.73 -25.61
CA MET A 137 25.71 25.85 -26.64
C MET A 137 24.45 26.41 -27.32
N GLN A 138 23.61 27.15 -26.58
CA GLN A 138 22.45 27.81 -27.19
C GLN A 138 22.85 28.88 -28.21
N ASN A 139 23.97 29.57 -27.98
CA ASN A 139 24.50 30.56 -28.92
C ASN A 139 25.31 29.90 -30.05
N ASP A 140 26.08 28.86 -29.74
CA ASP A 140 26.94 28.16 -30.69
C ASP A 140 27.01 26.65 -30.39
N LYS A 141 26.55 25.82 -31.33
CA LYS A 141 26.52 24.36 -31.19
C LYS A 141 27.90 23.72 -31.06
N VAL A 142 29.00 24.42 -31.32
CA VAL A 142 30.38 23.94 -31.05
C VAL A 142 30.57 23.54 -29.58
N TYR A 143 29.83 24.15 -28.65
CA TYR A 143 29.90 23.82 -27.22
C TYR A 143 29.11 22.57 -26.80
N LEU A 144 28.43 21.88 -27.73
CA LEU A 144 27.63 20.68 -27.41
C LEU A 144 28.49 19.60 -26.72
N LYS A 145 29.68 19.30 -27.24
CA LYS A 145 30.58 18.30 -26.62
C LYS A 145 31.04 18.70 -25.22
N ALA A 146 31.25 20.00 -24.99
CA ALA A 146 31.62 20.50 -23.67
C ALA A 146 30.45 20.36 -22.68
N PHE A 147 29.23 20.65 -23.12
CA PHE A 147 28.01 20.40 -22.35
C PHE A 147 27.86 18.91 -22.02
N GLU A 148 27.95 18.02 -23.01
CA GLU A 148 27.82 16.58 -22.76
C GLU A 148 28.90 16.07 -21.79
N SER A 149 30.14 16.53 -21.93
CA SER A 149 31.23 16.13 -21.02
C SER A 149 30.97 16.59 -19.59
N ASP A 150 30.43 17.79 -19.40
CA ASP A 150 30.08 18.34 -18.09
C ASP A 150 28.97 17.52 -17.41
N VAL A 151 27.91 17.21 -18.15
CA VAL A 151 26.81 16.36 -17.66
C VAL A 151 27.30 14.96 -17.30
N LYS A 152 28.14 14.35 -18.14
CA LYS A 152 28.72 13.01 -17.85
C LYS A 152 29.55 12.99 -16.57
N LYS A 153 30.29 14.06 -16.27
CA LYS A 153 31.05 14.18 -15.00
C LYS A 153 30.11 14.19 -13.80
N HIS A 154 29.02 14.96 -13.86
CA HIS A 154 28.02 14.97 -12.80
C HIS A 154 27.36 13.61 -12.60
N ILE A 155 26.98 12.93 -13.69
CA ILE A 155 26.43 11.57 -13.63
C ILE A 155 27.43 10.61 -12.95
N GLU A 156 28.69 10.65 -13.35
CA GLU A 156 29.74 9.80 -12.76
C GLU A 156 29.93 10.06 -11.27
N ASP A 157 30.00 11.34 -10.89
CA ASP A 157 30.23 11.74 -9.51
C ASP A 157 29.05 11.33 -8.61
N ILE A 158 27.81 11.56 -9.03
CA ILE A 158 26.61 11.15 -8.28
C ILE A 158 26.57 9.63 -8.13
N SER A 159 26.81 8.91 -9.22
CA SER A 159 26.79 7.43 -9.22
C SER A 159 27.81 6.86 -8.25
N ARG A 160 29.06 7.35 -8.31
CA ARG A 160 30.15 6.91 -7.44
C ARG A 160 29.94 7.26 -5.97
N LYS A 161 29.41 8.46 -5.68
CA LYS A 161 29.32 8.97 -4.31
C LYS A 161 28.10 8.49 -3.55
N TYR A 162 26.99 8.22 -4.22
CA TYR A 162 25.70 8.09 -3.55
C TYR A 162 24.94 6.80 -3.86
N ILE A 163 25.36 5.98 -4.84
CA ILE A 163 24.79 4.64 -5.03
C ILE A 163 25.60 3.65 -4.18
N LEU A 164 25.21 3.53 -2.91
CA LEU A 164 25.87 2.75 -1.86
C LEU A 164 24.88 1.75 -1.25
N THR A 165 24.67 0.62 -1.95
CA THR A 165 23.70 -0.41 -1.53
C THR A 165 24.03 -1.05 -0.18
N ASP A 166 25.31 -1.10 0.17
CA ASP A 166 25.86 -1.52 1.46
C ASP A 166 25.60 -0.50 2.59
N GLU A 167 25.22 0.73 2.25
CA GLU A 167 24.70 1.74 3.15
C GLU A 167 23.16 1.90 3.06
N GLY A 168 22.48 1.00 2.33
CA GLY A 168 21.02 0.94 2.25
C GLY A 168 20.40 1.84 1.19
N THR A 169 21.17 2.38 0.25
CA THR A 169 20.60 3.05 -0.92
C THR A 169 19.99 2.04 -1.88
N LEU A 170 19.04 2.49 -2.68
CA LEU A 170 18.66 1.78 -3.88
C LEU A 170 19.82 1.77 -4.88
N ASP A 171 19.70 0.92 -5.89
CA ASP A 171 20.70 0.75 -6.95
C ASP A 171 20.68 1.88 -7.99
N TYR A 172 19.99 3.00 -7.71
CA TYR A 172 19.94 4.19 -8.55
C TYR A 172 19.89 5.48 -7.72
N ALA A 173 20.19 6.60 -8.36
CA ALA A 173 20.03 7.93 -7.78
C ALA A 173 19.35 8.91 -8.76
N LEU A 174 18.72 9.95 -8.20
CA LEU A 174 18.09 11.02 -8.97
C LEU A 174 19.06 12.19 -9.13
N MET A 175 19.26 12.62 -10.37
CA MET A 175 19.98 13.86 -10.68
C MET A 175 18.95 14.95 -10.94
N TYR A 176 18.71 15.81 -9.95
CA TYR A 176 17.76 16.90 -10.05
C TYR A 176 18.34 18.07 -10.85
N ILE A 177 17.65 18.47 -11.91
CA ILE A 177 18.04 19.54 -12.82
C ILE A 177 17.01 20.66 -12.68
N PRO A 178 17.34 21.80 -12.03
CA PRO A 178 16.39 22.88 -11.74
C PRO A 178 16.07 23.74 -12.97
N SER A 179 15.94 23.14 -14.15
CA SER A 179 15.54 23.78 -15.40
C SER A 179 14.99 22.74 -16.36
N GLU A 180 13.74 22.94 -16.81
CA GLU A 180 13.12 22.10 -17.82
C GLU A 180 13.92 22.11 -19.13
N ALA A 181 14.41 23.28 -19.57
CA ALA A 181 15.15 23.41 -20.82
C ALA A 181 16.47 22.61 -20.82
N VAL A 182 17.20 22.64 -19.71
CA VAL A 182 18.44 21.86 -19.57
C VAL A 182 18.12 20.37 -19.50
N TYR A 183 17.08 20.00 -18.73
CA TYR A 183 16.62 18.62 -18.65
C TYR A 183 16.25 18.05 -20.02
N TYR A 184 15.49 18.79 -20.83
CA TYR A 184 15.10 18.37 -22.17
C TYR A 184 16.30 18.12 -23.08
N GLU A 185 17.34 18.96 -23.03
CA GLU A 185 18.56 18.72 -23.81
C GLU A 185 19.28 17.44 -23.35
N ILE A 186 19.32 17.18 -22.04
CA ILE A 186 19.97 16.00 -21.47
C ILE A 186 19.27 14.72 -21.91
N VAL A 187 17.94 14.65 -21.77
CA VAL A 187 17.18 13.43 -22.08
C VAL A 187 17.02 13.18 -23.58
N ASN A 188 17.10 14.22 -24.41
CA ASN A 188 17.06 14.08 -25.87
C ASN A 188 18.43 13.75 -26.49
N SER A 189 19.54 13.91 -25.75
CA SER A 189 20.83 13.38 -26.18
C SER A 189 20.90 11.90 -25.88
N GLN A 190 20.87 11.06 -26.92
CA GLN A 190 21.07 9.61 -26.80
C GLN A 190 22.35 9.28 -26.03
N SER A 191 23.43 10.04 -26.27
CA SER A 191 24.73 9.82 -25.61
C SER A 191 24.68 10.07 -24.10
N LEU A 192 23.85 11.01 -23.64
CA LEU A 192 23.67 11.31 -22.23
C LEU A 192 22.66 10.37 -21.58
N PHE A 193 21.56 10.06 -22.29
CA PHE A 193 20.54 9.13 -21.83
C PHE A 193 21.14 7.74 -21.55
N ASP A 194 21.86 7.17 -22.52
CA ASP A 194 22.50 5.86 -22.38
C ASP A 194 23.56 5.86 -21.28
N TYR A 195 24.33 6.95 -21.18
CA TYR A 195 25.35 7.08 -20.14
C TYR A 195 24.73 7.15 -18.73
N ALA A 196 23.70 7.98 -18.55
CA ALA A 196 22.96 8.09 -17.30
C ALA A 196 22.38 6.72 -16.88
N GLN A 197 21.74 6.02 -17.81
CA GLN A 197 21.21 4.68 -17.57
C GLN A 197 22.31 3.68 -17.16
N SER A 198 23.46 3.67 -17.87
CA SER A 198 24.59 2.78 -17.54
C SER A 198 25.17 3.05 -16.15
N LYS A 199 25.04 4.29 -15.66
CA LYS A 199 25.50 4.72 -14.33
C LYS A 199 24.39 4.69 -13.28
N ARG A 200 23.20 4.18 -13.66
CA ARG A 200 22.01 4.09 -12.80
C ARG A 200 21.61 5.45 -12.22
N ILE A 201 21.78 6.49 -13.03
CA ILE A 201 21.34 7.84 -12.72
C ILE A 201 20.10 8.14 -13.54
N LEU A 202 19.10 8.69 -12.87
CA LEU A 202 17.90 9.18 -13.51
C LEU A 202 17.88 10.71 -13.45
N PRO A 203 18.09 11.40 -14.59
CA PRO A 203 17.86 12.84 -14.68
C PRO A 203 16.38 13.16 -14.44
N VAL A 204 16.09 14.18 -13.62
CA VAL A 204 14.74 14.66 -13.36
C VAL A 204 14.69 16.18 -13.31
N SER A 205 13.70 16.77 -13.97
CA SER A 205 13.31 18.18 -13.88
C SER A 205 12.34 18.43 -12.72
N PRO A 206 11.96 19.68 -12.39
CA PRO A 206 10.91 19.96 -11.42
C PRO A 206 9.60 19.20 -11.72
N THR A 207 9.17 19.17 -12.98
CA THR A 207 7.93 18.49 -13.37
C THR A 207 8.02 16.97 -13.21
N THR A 208 9.12 16.37 -13.67
CA THR A 208 9.29 14.92 -13.58
C THR A 208 9.60 14.48 -12.15
N PHE A 209 10.36 15.25 -11.39
CA PHE A 209 10.61 14.99 -9.97
C PHE A 209 9.32 15.01 -9.16
N TYR A 210 8.39 15.92 -9.44
CA TYR A 210 7.07 15.91 -8.83
C TYR A 210 6.28 14.62 -9.14
N ALA A 211 6.34 14.12 -10.38
CA ALA A 211 5.74 12.83 -10.73
C ALA A 211 6.37 11.66 -9.95
N TYR A 212 7.70 11.68 -9.75
CA TYR A 212 8.40 10.72 -8.90
C TYR A 212 7.96 10.80 -7.43
N ILE A 213 7.88 12.00 -6.86
CA ILE A 213 7.36 12.20 -5.50
C ILE A 213 5.95 11.60 -5.38
N LYS A 214 5.07 11.84 -6.37
CA LYS A 214 3.72 11.29 -6.36
C LYS A 214 3.72 9.76 -6.38
N ALA A 215 4.57 9.13 -7.19
CA ALA A 215 4.72 7.68 -7.20
C ALA A 215 5.21 7.14 -5.84
N ILE A 216 6.14 7.83 -5.19
CA ILE A 216 6.63 7.49 -3.83
C ILE A 216 5.50 7.61 -2.81
N LEU A 217 4.69 8.68 -2.86
CA LEU A 217 3.53 8.84 -1.98
C LEU A 217 2.50 7.72 -2.17
N MET A 218 2.25 7.30 -3.42
CA MET A 218 1.37 6.16 -3.70
C MET A 218 1.93 4.85 -3.12
N SER A 219 3.26 4.66 -3.17
CA SER A 219 3.92 3.52 -2.53
C SER A 219 3.71 3.52 -1.01
N PHE A 220 3.85 4.68 -0.36
CA PHE A 220 3.61 4.79 1.09
C PHE A 220 2.17 4.46 1.47
N GLU A 221 1.20 4.90 0.68
CA GLU A 221 -0.20 4.58 0.93
C GLU A 221 -0.49 3.09 0.71
N GLY A 222 0.07 2.50 -0.35
CA GLY A 222 0.01 1.05 -0.60
C GLY A 222 0.53 0.24 0.57
N GLN A 223 1.64 0.66 1.18
CA GLN A 223 2.21 0.00 2.37
C GLN A 223 1.32 0.10 3.60
N LYS A 224 0.64 1.23 3.81
CA LYS A 224 -0.32 1.37 4.92
C LYS A 224 -1.51 0.43 4.73
N ILE A 225 -2.04 0.36 3.51
CA ILE A 225 -3.13 -0.55 3.15
C ILE A 225 -2.69 -2.00 3.36
N GLU A 226 -1.49 -2.37 2.92
CA GLU A 226 -0.94 -3.72 3.12
C GLU A 226 -0.87 -4.09 4.61
N LYS A 227 -0.33 -3.21 5.45
CA LYS A 227 -0.27 -3.43 6.91
C LYS A 227 -1.65 -3.64 7.52
N GLN A 228 -2.64 -2.83 7.13
CA GLN A 228 -4.01 -2.99 7.61
C GLN A 228 -4.65 -4.29 7.12
N ALA A 229 -4.41 -4.68 5.87
CA ALA A 229 -4.88 -5.95 5.32
C ALA A 229 -4.30 -7.15 6.07
N GLN A 230 -3.02 -7.11 6.45
CA GLN A 230 -2.39 -8.15 7.26
C GLN A 230 -3.08 -8.30 8.63
N VAL A 231 -3.43 -7.19 9.28
CA VAL A 231 -4.18 -7.20 10.55
C VAL A 231 -5.57 -7.81 10.37
N ILE A 232 -6.29 -7.44 9.31
CA ILE A 232 -7.61 -8.02 8.99
C ILE A 232 -7.51 -9.53 8.78
N LEU A 233 -6.55 -9.99 7.98
CA LEU A 233 -6.34 -11.42 7.73
C LEU A 233 -5.99 -12.19 9.00
N ALA A 234 -5.19 -11.60 9.90
CA ALA A 234 -4.89 -12.20 11.19
C ALA A 234 -6.15 -12.38 12.04
N SER A 235 -7.01 -11.36 12.11
CA SER A 235 -8.30 -11.41 12.80
C SER A 235 -9.24 -12.47 12.21
N LEU A 236 -9.33 -12.57 10.88
CA LEU A 236 -10.14 -13.60 10.22
C LEU A 236 -9.65 -15.02 10.52
N ARG A 237 -8.33 -15.24 10.61
CA ARG A 237 -7.76 -16.54 11.02
C ARG A 237 -8.13 -16.88 12.46
N ALA A 238 -8.11 -15.90 13.37
CA ALA A 238 -8.56 -16.09 14.75
C ALA A 238 -10.03 -16.48 14.82
N ILE A 239 -10.90 -15.76 14.10
CA ILE A 239 -12.35 -16.08 14.03
C ILE A 239 -12.58 -17.49 13.48
N LYS A 240 -11.87 -17.89 12.42
CA LYS A 240 -11.98 -19.26 11.86
C LYS A 240 -11.59 -20.33 12.89
N LYS A 241 -10.56 -20.08 13.68
CA LYS A 241 -10.13 -21.00 14.76
C LYS A 241 -11.22 -21.13 15.82
N ASP A 242 -11.81 -20.02 16.24
CA ASP A 242 -12.86 -20.04 17.27
C ASP A 242 -14.15 -20.68 16.74
N TYR A 243 -14.50 -20.47 15.46
CA TYR A 243 -15.58 -21.19 14.79
C TYR A 243 -15.37 -22.72 14.85
N GLY A 244 -14.17 -23.21 14.54
CA GLY A 244 -13.86 -24.65 14.61
C GLY A 244 -14.02 -25.24 16.02
N LYS A 245 -13.68 -24.48 17.08
CA LYS A 245 -13.95 -24.91 18.46
C LYS A 245 -15.44 -25.00 18.76
N VAL A 246 -16.22 -24.02 18.28
CA VAL A 246 -17.68 -24.03 18.44
C VAL A 246 -18.29 -25.22 17.70
N GLU A 247 -17.81 -25.53 16.50
CA GLU A 247 -18.22 -26.71 15.73
C GLU A 247 -17.94 -28.02 16.50
N GLU A 248 -16.75 -28.18 17.08
CA GLU A 248 -16.39 -29.34 17.91
C GLU A 248 -17.29 -29.47 19.15
N ASN A 249 -17.54 -28.35 19.83
CA ASN A 249 -18.42 -28.31 20.99
C ASN A 249 -19.87 -28.66 20.62
N LEU A 250 -20.37 -28.16 19.48
CA LEU A 250 -21.70 -28.49 18.97
C LEU A 250 -21.81 -29.97 18.60
N SER A 251 -20.77 -30.54 17.96
CA SER A 251 -20.71 -31.97 17.67
C SER A 251 -20.76 -32.82 18.95
N THR A 252 -20.05 -32.39 20.00
CA THR A 252 -20.06 -33.05 21.31
C THR A 252 -21.43 -32.94 21.98
N LEU A 253 -22.05 -31.76 21.95
CA LEU A 253 -23.41 -31.55 22.46
C LEU A 253 -24.42 -32.45 21.74
N GLN A 254 -24.34 -32.55 20.41
CA GLN A 254 -25.18 -33.43 19.61
C GLN A 254 -25.06 -34.88 20.07
N LYS A 255 -23.83 -35.39 20.29
CA LYS A 255 -23.60 -36.74 20.82
C LYS A 255 -24.26 -36.95 22.18
N HIS A 256 -24.14 -35.99 23.10
CA HIS A 256 -24.78 -36.07 24.40
C HIS A 256 -26.31 -36.11 24.30
N LEU A 257 -26.91 -35.30 23.43
CA LEU A 257 -28.36 -35.32 23.20
C LEU A 257 -28.84 -36.67 22.66
N VAL A 258 -28.14 -37.25 21.67
CA VAL A 258 -28.46 -38.58 21.15
C VAL A 258 -28.39 -39.65 22.25
N ASN A 259 -27.34 -39.61 23.08
CA ASN A 259 -27.20 -40.54 24.20
C ASN A 259 -28.34 -40.39 25.22
N ALA A 260 -28.73 -39.16 25.54
CA ALA A 260 -29.84 -38.89 26.45
C ALA A 260 -31.18 -39.41 25.87
N THR A 261 -31.43 -39.20 24.58
CA THR A 261 -32.61 -39.74 23.89
C THR A 261 -32.64 -41.27 23.94
N ASN A 262 -31.51 -41.94 23.65
CA ASN A 262 -31.42 -43.40 23.72
C ASN A 262 -31.68 -43.92 25.14
N MET A 263 -31.12 -43.26 26.16
CA MET A 263 -31.37 -43.61 27.55
C MET A 263 -32.84 -43.45 27.93
N MET A 264 -33.48 -42.36 27.48
CA MET A 264 -34.91 -42.13 27.71
C MET A 264 -35.76 -43.25 27.09
N SER A 265 -35.45 -43.71 25.88
CA SER A 265 -36.11 -44.87 25.26
C SER A 265 -35.94 -46.14 26.10
N ASN A 266 -34.73 -46.43 26.59
CA ASN A 266 -34.46 -47.61 27.43
C ASN A 266 -35.24 -47.58 28.76
N VAL A 267 -35.33 -46.42 29.41
CA VAL A 267 -36.10 -46.23 30.64
C VAL A 267 -37.58 -46.47 30.39
N PHE A 268 -38.13 -45.94 29.29
CA PHE A 268 -39.54 -46.13 28.95
C PHE A 268 -39.88 -47.60 28.69
N SER A 269 -39.03 -48.32 27.94
CA SER A 269 -39.18 -49.77 27.73
C SER A 269 -39.12 -50.56 29.04
N SER A 270 -38.17 -50.24 29.93
CA SER A 270 -38.04 -50.89 31.24
C SER A 270 -39.25 -50.64 32.14
N PHE A 271 -39.75 -49.40 32.16
CA PHE A 271 -40.96 -49.02 32.88
C PHE A 271 -42.20 -49.78 32.37
N THR A 272 -42.36 -49.88 31.04
CA THR A 272 -43.46 -50.63 30.42
C THR A 272 -43.39 -52.11 30.79
N ASN A 273 -42.20 -52.71 30.73
CA ASN A 273 -41.99 -54.10 31.14
C ASN A 273 -42.28 -54.33 32.62
N LEU A 274 -41.92 -53.39 33.49
CA LEU A 274 -42.24 -53.45 34.91
C LEU A 274 -43.76 -53.42 35.14
N GLY A 275 -44.47 -52.49 34.48
CA GLY A 275 -45.94 -52.44 34.50
C GLY A 275 -46.57 -53.77 34.10
N ASN A 276 -46.14 -54.34 32.97
CA ASN A 276 -46.60 -55.66 32.51
C ASN A 276 -46.35 -56.77 33.55
N LYS A 277 -45.21 -56.75 34.26
CA LYS A 277 -44.93 -57.73 35.32
C LYS A 277 -45.85 -57.56 36.53
N ILE A 278 -46.12 -56.33 36.94
CA ILE A 278 -47.03 -56.03 38.06
C ILE A 278 -48.45 -56.52 37.72
N ASP A 279 -48.94 -56.21 36.52
CA ASP A 279 -50.27 -56.64 36.05
C ASP A 279 -50.41 -58.17 36.02
N ASN A 280 -49.36 -58.87 35.58
CA ASN A 280 -49.33 -60.33 35.56
C ASN A 280 -49.32 -60.93 36.98
N THR A 281 -48.72 -60.26 37.95
CA THR A 281 -48.67 -60.73 39.34
C THR A 281 -50.03 -60.56 40.02
N GLN A 282 -50.72 -59.44 39.77
CA GLN A 282 -52.09 -59.20 40.29
C GLN A 282 -53.13 -60.20 39.74
N ARG A 283 -52.86 -60.82 38.58
CA ARG A 283 -53.71 -61.87 38.01
C ARG A 283 -53.53 -63.23 38.66
N LEU A 284 -52.43 -63.46 39.39
CA LEU A 284 -52.17 -64.71 40.11
C LEU A 284 -52.82 -64.75 41.50
N ASP A 285 -53.24 -63.61 42.04
CA ASP A 285 -53.93 -63.46 43.33
C ASP A 285 -55.48 -63.50 43.21
N LYS A 286 -56.03 -63.86 42.04
CA LYS A 286 -57.46 -64.09 41.80
C LYS A 286 -57.71 -65.55 41.39
#